data_AF-A0A2V2B616-F1
#
_entry.id   AF-A0A2V2B616-F1
#
_cell.length_a   1.000
_cell.length_b   1.000
_cell.length_c   1.000
_cell.angle_alpha   90.00
_cell.angle_beta   90.00
_cell.angle_gamma   90.00
#
_symmetry.space_group_name_H-M   'P 1'
#
loop_
_entity.id
_entity.type
_entity.pdbx_description
1 polymer ?
#
loop_
_entity_poly.entity_id
_entity_poly.type
_entity_poly.pdbx_seq_one_letter_code
_entity_poly.pdbx_strand_id
1 'polypeptide(L)'
;MSSRTADIDFTFARELTVRTTIGALAATGWVLEKPFSYMVNDDGLYDWRSTTHDHTQDVLAVLDAPEHANHHAAVCIYHGEASTGGQLLFFPGRMNCSFIPTINRRRLPDSDDFTDLSWYMHTLVPPLLTVGLKSYEACDIGH
;
A
#
# COMPACT_ATOMS: atom_id res chain seq x y z
N MET A 1 -8.51 -22.03 7.99
CA MET A 1 -8.30 -21.70 6.58
C MET A 1 -6.88 -21.20 6.46
N SER A 2 -6.05 -21.83 5.63
CA SER A 2 -4.69 -21.33 5.36
C SER A 2 -4.81 -19.95 4.73
N SER A 3 -4.33 -18.93 5.44
CA SER A 3 -4.17 -17.59 4.89
C SER A 3 -2.81 -17.58 4.21
N ARG A 4 -2.78 -17.72 2.88
CA ARG A 4 -1.59 -17.43 2.11
C ARG A 4 -1.35 -15.92 2.15
N THR A 5 -0.26 -15.49 2.76
CA THR A 5 0.12 -14.09 2.84
C THR A 5 1.18 -13.83 1.77
N ALA A 6 0.88 -12.88 0.89
CA ALA A 6 1.87 -12.28 0.03
C ALA A 6 2.04 -10.84 0.49
N ASP A 7 3.27 -10.35 0.44
CA ASP A 7 3.61 -8.98 0.81
C ASP A 7 4.86 -8.53 0.05
N ILE A 8 4.96 -7.22 -0.13
CA ILE A 8 6.12 -6.57 -0.74
C ILE A 8 6.52 -5.44 0.20
N ASP A 9 7.64 -5.64 0.89
CA ASP A 9 8.19 -4.69 1.83
C ASP A 9 9.17 -3.76 1.13
N PHE A 10 8.97 -2.47 1.31
CA PHE A 10 9.78 -1.39 0.72
C PHE A 10 10.52 -0.64 1.83
N THR A 11 11.80 -0.38 1.60
CA THR A 11 12.62 0.51 2.44
C THR A 11 13.07 1.73 1.63
N PHE A 12 12.87 2.92 2.19
CA PHE A 12 13.20 4.19 1.57
C PHE A 12 14.44 4.82 2.20
N ALA A 13 15.16 5.63 1.42
CA ALA A 13 16.34 6.35 1.88
C ALA A 13 16.03 7.52 2.84
N ARG A 14 14.76 7.94 2.90
CA ARG A 14 14.23 9.04 3.73
C ARG A 14 12.79 8.76 4.10
N GLU A 15 12.29 9.47 5.11
CA GLU A 15 10.88 9.45 5.48
C GLU A 15 10.00 9.92 4.31
N LEU A 16 8.90 9.21 4.07
CA LEU A 16 7.92 9.57 3.04
C LEU A 16 6.53 9.83 3.63
N THR A 17 5.85 10.82 3.08
CA THR A 17 4.42 10.97 3.34
C THR A 17 3.62 9.95 2.53
N VAL A 18 2.43 9.58 3.02
CA VAL A 18 1.48 8.75 2.27
C VAL A 18 1.12 9.45 0.96
N ARG A 19 0.89 10.77 1.00
CA ARG A 19 0.64 11.58 -0.19
C ARG A 19 1.76 11.48 -1.24
N THR A 20 3.02 11.54 -0.83
CA THR A 20 4.15 11.45 -1.77
C THR A 20 4.18 10.07 -2.45
N THR A 21 3.94 9.02 -1.67
CA THR A 21 3.90 7.64 -2.16
C THR A 21 2.75 7.44 -3.16
N ILE A 22 1.53 7.85 -2.79
CA ILE A 22 0.35 7.76 -3.67
C ILE A 22 0.54 8.60 -4.94
N GLY A 23 1.11 9.80 -4.81
CA GLY A 23 1.38 10.67 -5.96
C GLY A 23 2.35 10.04 -6.97
N ALA A 24 3.37 9.30 -6.50
CA ALA A 24 4.26 8.56 -7.37
C ALA A 24 3.57 7.37 -8.05
N LEU A 25 2.81 6.58 -7.29
CA LEU A 25 2.09 5.41 -7.81
C LEU A 25 1.00 5.79 -8.82
N ALA A 26 0.43 6.99 -8.74
CA ALA A 26 -0.53 7.50 -9.73
C ALA A 26 0.05 7.56 -11.16
N ALA A 27 1.37 7.72 -11.31
CA ALA A 27 2.02 7.71 -12.62
C ALA A 27 1.92 6.34 -13.33
N THR A 28 1.61 5.28 -12.60
CA THR A 28 1.44 3.91 -13.11
C THR A 28 0.03 3.37 -12.87
N GLY A 29 -0.97 4.25 -12.75
CA GLY A 29 -2.39 3.85 -12.74
C GLY A 29 -2.96 3.44 -11.38
N TRP A 30 -2.19 3.55 -10.30
CA TRP A 30 -2.69 3.32 -8.95
C TRP A 30 -3.43 4.54 -8.41
N VAL A 31 -4.57 4.29 -7.77
CA VAL A 31 -5.35 5.32 -7.08
C VAL A 31 -5.74 4.81 -5.69
N LEU A 32 -6.12 5.71 -4.79
CA LEU A 32 -6.77 5.29 -3.55
C LEU A 32 -8.08 4.56 -3.88
N GLU A 33 -8.30 3.41 -3.24
CA GLU A 33 -9.50 2.63 -3.47
C GLU A 33 -10.73 3.33 -2.89
N LYS A 34 -11.86 3.27 -3.60
CA LYS A 34 -13.15 3.81 -3.14
C LYS A 34 -14.08 2.69 -2.64
N PRO A 35 -14.79 2.84 -1.51
CA PRO A 35 -14.71 3.96 -0.57
C PRO A 35 -13.32 4.05 0.07
N PHE A 36 -12.89 5.25 0.44
CA PHE A 36 -11.55 5.46 0.98
C PHE A 36 -11.44 4.81 2.36
N SER A 37 -10.80 3.65 2.41
CA SER A 37 -10.48 2.95 3.65
C SER A 37 -9.05 3.24 4.07
N TYR A 38 -8.90 3.75 5.29
CA TYR A 38 -7.61 4.13 5.86
C TYR A 38 -7.56 3.81 7.36
N MET A 39 -6.36 3.74 7.92
CA MET A 39 -6.14 3.46 9.33
C MET A 39 -4.96 4.30 9.83
N VAL A 40 -5.06 4.78 11.06
CA VAL A 40 -3.93 5.28 11.86
C VAL A 40 -4.00 4.54 13.18
N ASN A 41 -2.92 3.88 13.59
CA ASN A 41 -2.88 3.08 14.81
C ASN A 41 -2.24 3.88 15.95
N ASP A 42 -2.99 4.79 16.55
CA ASP A 42 -2.58 5.61 17.69
C ASP A 42 -2.95 5.00 19.06
N ASP A 43 -3.78 3.96 19.07
CA ASP A 43 -4.28 3.29 20.27
C ASP A 43 -3.93 1.79 20.36
N GLY A 44 -3.29 1.24 19.32
CA GLY A 44 -2.93 -0.18 19.25
C GLY A 44 -4.07 -1.10 18.77
N LEU A 45 -5.23 -0.55 18.41
CA LEU A 45 -6.43 -1.32 18.03
C LEU A 45 -6.55 -1.56 16.51
N TYR A 46 -5.76 -0.85 15.69
CA TYR A 46 -5.78 -0.99 14.22
C TYR A 46 -7.15 -0.72 13.58
N ASP A 47 -7.90 0.23 14.13
CA ASP A 47 -9.25 0.55 13.66
C ASP A 47 -9.26 1.19 12.27
N TRP A 48 -9.87 0.48 11.31
CA TRP A 48 -10.07 0.99 9.95
C TRP A 48 -11.25 1.96 9.89
N ARG A 49 -11.02 3.11 9.28
CA ARG A 49 -12.01 4.16 9.02
C ARG A 49 -12.32 4.15 7.52
N SER A 50 -13.57 4.43 7.16
CA SER A 50 -13.98 4.55 5.76
C SER A 50 -14.73 5.85 5.50
N THR A 51 -14.47 6.50 4.37
CA THR A 51 -15.20 7.70 3.93
C THR A 51 -15.52 7.66 2.45
N THR A 52 -16.66 8.23 2.07
CA THR A 52 -17.21 8.21 0.71
C THR A 52 -17.13 9.55 -0.02
N HIS A 53 -16.78 10.64 0.67
CA HIS A 53 -16.74 11.97 0.07
C HIS A 53 -15.45 12.22 -0.73
N ASP A 54 -15.47 13.19 -1.65
CA ASP A 54 -14.37 13.63 -2.55
C ASP A 54 -13.11 14.19 -1.81
N HIS A 55 -12.98 13.90 -0.53
CA HIS A 55 -11.95 14.40 0.37
C HIS A 55 -10.70 13.52 0.40
N THR A 56 -10.22 13.05 -0.76
CA THR A 56 -8.90 12.37 -0.86
C THR A 56 -7.82 13.19 -0.15
N GLN A 57 -7.88 14.51 -0.30
CA GLN A 57 -6.93 15.44 0.31
C GLN A 57 -6.99 15.42 1.83
N ASP A 58 -8.17 15.25 2.43
CA ASP A 58 -8.34 15.26 3.88
C ASP A 58 -7.91 13.92 4.49
N VAL A 59 -8.20 12.80 3.82
CA VAL A 59 -7.68 11.48 4.21
C VAL A 59 -6.14 11.51 4.23
N LEU A 60 -5.53 12.02 3.16
CA LEU A 60 -4.08 12.17 3.09
C LEU A 60 -3.54 13.16 4.12
N ALA A 61 -4.25 14.26 4.40
CA ALA A 61 -3.85 15.23 5.42
C ALA A 61 -3.87 14.61 6.83
N VAL A 62 -4.86 13.78 7.14
CA VAL A 62 -4.91 13.01 8.39
C VAL A 62 -3.69 12.07 8.46
N LEU A 63 -3.49 11.22 7.46
CA LEU A 63 -2.41 10.22 7.48
C LEU A 63 -1.00 10.82 7.57
N ASP A 64 -0.81 12.01 7.00
CA ASP A 64 0.44 12.77 6.99
C ASP A 64 0.58 13.74 8.16
N ALA A 65 -0.40 13.81 9.07
CA ALA A 65 -0.35 14.71 10.21
C ALA A 65 0.87 14.37 11.11
N PRO A 66 1.65 15.37 11.58
CA PRO A 66 2.86 15.13 12.37
C PRO A 66 2.64 14.28 13.62
N GLU A 67 1.49 14.40 14.27
CA GLU A 67 1.07 13.58 15.42
C GLU A 67 0.94 12.08 15.08
N HIS A 68 0.86 11.72 13.80
CA HIS A 68 0.74 10.35 13.32
C HIS A 68 2.03 9.79 12.73
N ALA A 69 3.13 10.58 12.70
CA ALA A 69 4.41 10.16 12.12
C ALA A 69 5.02 8.92 12.80
N ASN A 70 4.78 8.75 14.10
CA ASN A 70 5.26 7.62 14.91
C ASN A 70 4.25 6.48 15.05
N HIS A 71 3.13 6.55 14.32
CA HIS A 71 2.08 5.54 14.32
C HIS A 71 2.06 4.79 13.00
N HIS A 72 1.59 3.54 13.02
CA HIS A 72 1.28 2.86 11.76
C HIS A 72 0.16 3.60 11.05
N ALA A 73 0.27 3.73 9.73
CA ALA A 73 -0.80 4.28 8.91
C ALA A 73 -1.03 3.36 7.72
N ALA A 74 -2.27 3.14 7.32
CA ALA A 74 -2.57 2.32 6.15
C ALA A 74 -3.63 2.94 5.26
N VAL A 75 -3.56 2.60 3.97
CA VAL A 75 -4.56 2.95 2.95
C VAL A 75 -4.74 1.81 1.98
N CYS A 76 -5.96 1.68 1.44
CA CYS A 76 -6.21 0.81 0.29
C CYS A 76 -5.91 1.55 -1.02
N ILE A 77 -5.22 0.88 -1.94
CA ILE A 77 -4.99 1.35 -3.31
C ILE A 77 -5.49 0.32 -4.33
N TYR A 78 -5.86 0.81 -5.51
CA TYR A 78 -6.40 0.01 -6.60
C TYR A 78 -5.83 0.46 -7.95
N HIS A 79 -5.59 -0.50 -8.83
CA HIS A 79 -5.13 -0.28 -10.19
C HIS A 79 -6.28 -0.57 -11.16
N GLY A 80 -6.91 0.48 -11.68
CA GLY A 80 -8.17 0.39 -12.45
C GLY A 80 -8.11 -0.54 -13.66
N GLU A 81 -7.09 -0.38 -14.52
CA GLU A 81 -6.98 -1.17 -15.76
C GLU A 81 -6.73 -2.66 -15.51
N ALA A 82 -6.03 -3.00 -14.43
CA ALA A 82 -5.66 -4.37 -14.08
C ALA A 82 -6.65 -5.01 -13.10
N SER A 83 -7.63 -4.22 -12.63
CA SER A 83 -8.67 -4.62 -11.70
C SER A 83 -8.15 -5.33 -10.44
N THR A 84 -7.06 -4.83 -9.86
CA THR A 84 -6.40 -5.41 -8.69
C THR A 84 -5.90 -4.32 -7.75
N GLY A 85 -5.73 -4.66 -6.48
CA GLY A 85 -5.39 -3.71 -5.43
C GLY A 85 -4.81 -4.35 -4.19
N GLY A 86 -4.60 -3.52 -3.17
CA GLY A 86 -4.09 -3.97 -1.91
C GLY A 86 -4.00 -2.85 -0.88
N GLN A 87 -3.40 -3.18 0.24
CA GLN A 87 -3.14 -2.25 1.34
C GLN A 87 -1.70 -1.78 1.27
N LEU A 88 -1.47 -0.48 1.40
CA LEU A 88 -0.18 0.07 1.79
C LEU A 88 -0.19 0.28 3.30
N LEU A 89 0.77 -0.31 4.01
CA LEU A 89 0.99 -0.13 5.43
C LEU A 89 2.31 0.61 5.63
N PHE A 90 2.25 1.82 6.17
CA PHE A 90 3.40 2.65 6.53
C PHE A 90 3.74 2.43 7.99
N PHE A 91 5.01 2.11 8.25
CA PHE A 91 5.52 1.91 9.60
C PHE A 91 5.86 3.25 10.29
N PRO A 92 6.00 3.27 11.63
CA PRO A 92 6.53 4.42 12.36
C PRO A 92 7.84 4.95 11.76
N GLY A 93 7.97 6.27 11.67
CA GLY A 93 9.12 6.94 11.05
C GLY A 93 9.12 6.91 9.52
N ARG A 94 8.11 6.30 8.87
CA ARG A 94 7.81 6.44 7.44
C ARG A 94 8.94 6.09 6.46
N MET A 95 9.95 5.35 6.91
CA MET A 95 11.03 4.85 6.06
C MET A 95 10.74 3.46 5.51
N ASN A 96 9.73 2.77 6.03
CA ASN A 96 9.31 1.46 5.55
C ASN A 96 7.82 1.49 5.19
N CYS A 97 7.46 0.78 4.13
CA CYS A 97 6.09 0.56 3.71
C CYS A 97 5.92 -0.86 3.19
N SER A 98 4.86 -1.55 3.59
CA SER A 98 4.49 -2.86 3.05
C SER A 98 3.31 -2.71 2.09
N PHE A 99 3.34 -3.39 0.95
CA PHE A 99 2.18 -3.58 0.10
C PHE A 99 1.67 -5.02 0.23
N ILE A 100 0.39 -5.15 0.58
CA ILE A 100 -0.27 -6.45 0.78
C ILE A 100 -1.40 -6.56 -0.26
N PRO A 101 -1.30 -7.45 -1.26
CA PRO A 101 -2.28 -7.58 -2.35
C PRO A 101 -3.56 -8.28 -1.85
N THR A 102 -4.47 -7.50 -1.27
CA THR A 102 -5.71 -8.01 -0.65
C THR A 102 -6.98 -7.75 -1.45
N ILE A 103 -6.95 -6.90 -2.49
CA ILE A 103 -8.13 -6.55 -3.29
C ILE A 103 -7.98 -7.16 -4.67
N ASN A 104 -8.91 -8.06 -5.05
CA ASN A 104 -8.87 -8.77 -6.34
C ASN A 104 -7.45 -9.24 -6.70
N ARG A 105 -6.81 -9.91 -5.74
CA ARG A 105 -5.39 -10.30 -5.81
C ARG A 105 -5.07 -10.92 -7.16
N ARG A 106 -4.13 -10.32 -7.88
CA ARG A 106 -3.67 -10.84 -9.16
C ARG A 106 -2.87 -12.12 -8.94
N ARG A 107 -3.27 -13.16 -9.66
CA ARG A 107 -2.70 -14.52 -9.58
C ARG A 107 -1.98 -14.87 -10.88
N LEU A 108 -1.09 -15.85 -10.83
CA LEU A 108 -0.46 -16.38 -12.03
C LEU A 108 -1.53 -17.02 -12.96
N PRO A 109 -1.43 -16.86 -14.29
CA PRO A 109 -2.43 -17.38 -15.23
C PRO A 109 -2.71 -18.88 -15.10
N ASP A 110 -1.68 -19.66 -14.75
CA ASP A 110 -1.75 -21.12 -14.64
C ASP A 110 -1.85 -21.62 -13.19
N SER A 111 -2.01 -20.72 -12.20
CA SER A 111 -2.15 -21.10 -10.80
C SER A 111 -2.87 -20.07 -9.96
N ASP A 112 -4.00 -20.48 -9.41
CA ASP A 112 -4.80 -19.68 -8.47
C ASP A 112 -4.13 -19.47 -7.10
N ASP A 113 -3.15 -20.31 -6.80
CA ASP A 113 -2.49 -20.38 -5.51
C ASP A 113 -1.39 -19.34 -5.32
N PHE A 114 -0.83 -18.82 -6.42
CA PHE A 114 0.34 -17.94 -6.40
C PHE A 114 0.00 -16.54 -6.88
N THR A 115 0.53 -15.57 -6.17
CA THR A 115 0.43 -14.16 -6.51
C THR A 115 1.34 -13.84 -7.69
N ASP A 116 0.86 -13.04 -8.65
CA ASP A 116 1.70 -12.52 -9.74
C ASP A 116 2.60 -11.39 -9.21
N LEU A 117 3.57 -11.75 -8.36
CA LEU A 117 4.53 -10.80 -7.77
C LEU A 117 5.31 -10.03 -8.82
N SER A 118 5.61 -10.67 -9.97
CA SER A 118 6.32 -10.01 -11.07
C SER A 118 5.55 -8.80 -11.58
N TRP A 119 4.24 -8.93 -11.77
CA TRP A 119 3.38 -7.81 -12.18
C TRP A 119 3.33 -6.70 -11.13
N TYR A 120 3.15 -7.05 -9.84
CA TYR A 120 3.13 -6.04 -8.77
C TYR A 120 4.47 -5.30 -8.68
N MET A 121 5.60 -5.99 -8.73
CA MET A 121 6.92 -5.34 -8.72
C MET A 121 7.09 -4.41 -9.93
N HIS A 122 6.67 -4.84 -11.12
CA HIS A 122 6.79 -4.03 -12.33
C HIS A 122 5.98 -2.72 -12.26
N THR A 123 4.86 -2.71 -11.54
CA THR A 123 3.97 -1.55 -11.43
C THR A 123 4.20 -0.69 -10.20
N LEU A 124 4.80 -1.24 -9.13
CA LEU A 124 5.09 -0.55 -7.88
C LEU A 124 6.54 -0.03 -7.80
N VAL A 125 7.54 -0.81 -8.21
CA VAL A 125 8.95 -0.46 -7.99
C VAL A 125 9.38 0.78 -8.81
N PRO A 126 9.13 0.88 -10.13
CA PRO A 126 9.59 2.03 -10.91
C PRO A 126 9.13 3.39 -10.38
N PRO A 127 7.84 3.64 -10.06
CA PRO A 127 7.43 4.91 -9.48
C PRO A 127 8.02 5.14 -8.08
N LEU A 128 8.17 4.09 -7.25
CA LEU A 128 8.75 4.23 -5.91
C LEU A 128 10.26 4.58 -5.93
N LEU A 129 11.00 4.15 -6.96
CA LEU A 129 12.38 4.59 -7.17
C LEU A 129 12.48 6.12 -7.29
N THR A 130 11.48 6.78 -7.89
CA THR A 130 11.49 8.25 -8.09
C THR A 130 11.38 9.03 -6.77
N VAL A 131 10.83 8.42 -5.72
CA VAL A 131 10.66 9.06 -4.41
C VAL A 131 11.72 8.65 -3.38
N GLY A 132 12.57 7.68 -3.73
CA GLY A 132 13.73 7.28 -2.94
C GLY A 132 13.69 5.86 -2.40
N LEU A 133 13.02 4.94 -3.08
CA LEU A 133 13.11 3.50 -2.77
C LEU A 133 14.57 3.04 -2.84
N LYS A 134 15.02 2.36 -1.78
CA LYS A 134 16.40 1.86 -1.62
C LYS A 134 16.49 0.35 -1.81
N SER A 135 15.52 -0.38 -1.26
CA SER A 135 15.45 -1.82 -1.35
C SER A 135 14.01 -2.29 -1.24
N TYR A 136 13.74 -3.49 -1.73
CA TYR A 136 12.48 -4.18 -1.53
C TYR A 136 12.72 -5.66 -1.26
N GLU A 137 11.78 -6.27 -0.53
CA GLU A 137 11.67 -7.72 -0.34
C GLU A 137 10.26 -8.12 -0.76
N ALA A 138 10.11 -9.24 -1.47
CA ALA A 138 8.81 -9.73 -1.92
C ALA A 138 8.66 -11.18 -1.52
N CYS A 139 7.55 -11.50 -0.86
CA CYS A 139 7.28 -12.82 -0.32
C CYS A 139 5.89 -13.30 -0.76
N ASP A 140 5.76 -14.59 -1.04
CA ASP A 140 4.47 -15.27 -1.24
C ASP A 140 4.53 -16.62 -0.52
N ILE A 141 3.89 -16.70 0.64
CA ILE A 141 3.93 -17.89 1.50
C ILE A 141 2.62 -18.63 1.39
N GLY A 142 2.71 -19.88 0.94
CA GLY A 142 1.65 -20.87 1.12
C GLY A 142 1.75 -21.55 2.47
N HIS A 143 0.78 -21.34 3.36
CA HIS A 143 0.61 -22.18 4.56
C HIS A 143 -0.25 -23.42 4.28
#